data_AF-A0A1W6B1H0-F1
#
_entry.id   AF-A0A1W6B1H0-F1
#
_cell.length_a   1.000
_cell.length_b   1.000
_cell.length_c   1.000
_cell.angle_alpha   90.00
_cell.angle_beta   90.00
_cell.angle_gamma   90.00
#
_symmetry.space_group_name_H-M   'P 1'
#
loop_
_entity.id
_entity.type
_entity.pdbx_description
1 polymer ?
#
loop_
_entity_poly.entity_id
_entity_poly.type
_entity_poly.pdbx_seq_one_letter_code
_entity_poly.pdbx_strand_id
1 'polypeptide(L)'
;MYKKWIVLLLLGVAGVMAWRYITHVDPDDQDYYSAILCGVVGKQNDNYAASMRNIIEGSNNEYALQRIRFNRIAAERAINAWETLPDAEKSTLAQDTNACQHALTALVVNP
;
A
#
# COMPACT_ATOMS: atom_id res chain seq x y z
N MET A 1 -35.80 -24.07 -10.53
CA MET A 1 -34.48 -23.67 -11.09
C MET A 1 -34.00 -22.30 -10.59
N TYR A 2 -34.86 -21.29 -10.41
CA TYR A 2 -34.46 -19.93 -9.98
C TYR A 2 -33.78 -19.84 -8.59
N LYS A 3 -34.19 -20.67 -7.60
CA LYS A 3 -33.63 -20.65 -6.24
C LYS A 3 -32.12 -20.91 -6.20
N LYS A 4 -31.59 -21.75 -7.10
CA LYS A 4 -30.15 -22.03 -7.20
C LYS A 4 -29.36 -20.83 -7.73
N TRP A 5 -29.93 -20.10 -8.69
CA TRP A 5 -29.33 -18.87 -9.22
C TRP A 5 -29.33 -17.73 -8.19
N ILE A 6 -30.39 -17.60 -7.40
CA ILE A 6 -30.44 -16.62 -6.30
C ILE A 6 -29.35 -16.92 -5.26
N VAL A 7 -29.17 -18.19 -4.88
CA VAL A 7 -28.12 -18.58 -3.93
C VAL A 7 -26.72 -18.29 -4.49
N LEU A 8 -26.47 -18.57 -5.77
CA LEU A 8 -25.18 -18.26 -6.41
C LEU A 8 -24.91 -16.76 -6.48
N LEU A 9 -25.91 -15.94 -6.79
CA LEU A 9 -25.78 -14.48 -6.79
C LEU A 9 -25.45 -13.96 -5.39
N LEU A 10 -26.14 -14.44 -4.35
CA LEU A 10 -25.88 -14.05 -2.98
C LEU A 10 -24.46 -14.42 -2.53
N LEU A 11 -23.98 -15.61 -2.90
CA LEU A 11 -22.60 -16.02 -2.62
C LEU A 11 -21.58 -15.14 -3.38
N GLY A 12 -21.87 -14.78 -4.63
CA GLY A 12 -21.04 -13.87 -5.40
C GLY A 12 -20.92 -12.49 -4.73
N VAL A 13 -22.05 -11.90 -4.35
CA VAL A 13 -22.08 -10.60 -3.66
C VAL A 13 -21.34 -10.65 -2.32
N ALA A 14 -21.57 -11.70 -1.52
CA ALA A 14 -20.87 -11.89 -0.25
C ALA A 14 -19.35 -12.03 -0.44
N GLY A 15 -18.92 -12.75 -1.48
CA GLY A 15 -17.51 -12.89 -1.83
C GLY A 15 -16.85 -11.56 -2.18
N VAL A 16 -17.49 -10.75 -3.04
CA VAL A 16 -16.99 -9.41 -3.41
C VAL A 16 -16.92 -8.49 -2.18
N MET A 17 -17.94 -8.54 -1.32
CA MET A 17 -17.98 -7.71 -0.11
C MET A 17 -16.87 -8.10 0.89
N ALA A 18 -16.68 -9.40 1.11
CA ALA A 18 -15.59 -9.91 1.95
C ALA A 18 -14.21 -9.54 1.38
N TRP A 19 -14.02 -9.68 0.07
CA TRP A 19 -12.78 -9.28 -0.58
C TRP A 19 -12.51 -7.78 -0.46
N ARG A 20 -13.54 -6.94 -0.64
CA ARG A 20 -13.41 -5.49 -0.50
C ARG A 20 -13.07 -5.09 0.93
N TYR A 21 -13.62 -5.77 1.92
CA TYR A 21 -13.32 -5.54 3.34
C TYR A 21 -11.87 -5.90 3.69
N ILE A 22 -11.39 -7.08 3.26
CA ILE A 22 -10.01 -7.54 3.55
C ILE A 22 -8.97 -6.66 2.85
N THR A 23 -9.26 -6.24 1.62
CA THR A 23 -8.35 -5.40 0.84
C THR A 23 -8.52 -3.92 1.14
N HIS A 24 -9.46 -3.51 1.99
CA HIS A 24 -9.63 -2.10 2.29
C HIS A 24 -8.37 -1.57 3.00
N VAL A 25 -7.85 -0.44 2.51
CA VAL A 25 -6.75 0.29 3.15
C VAL A 25 -7.28 1.68 3.38
N ASP A 26 -7.19 2.13 4.61
CA ASP A 26 -7.61 3.46 5.04
C ASP A 26 -6.82 4.53 4.26
N PRO A 27 -7.43 5.67 3.89
CA PRO A 27 -6.70 6.77 3.26
C PRO A 27 -5.45 7.20 4.03
N ASP A 28 -5.49 7.23 5.36
CA ASP A 28 -4.34 7.63 6.18
C ASP A 28 -3.17 6.63 6.01
N ASP A 29 -3.48 5.34 5.89
CA ASP A 29 -2.50 4.30 5.58
C ASP A 29 -1.97 4.44 4.14
N GLN A 30 -2.76 4.92 3.18
CA GLN A 30 -2.26 5.12 1.81
C GLN A 30 -1.19 6.20 1.76
N ASP A 31 -1.47 7.35 2.39
CA ASP A 31 -0.56 8.50 2.46
C ASP A 31 0.69 8.16 3.28
N TYR A 32 0.52 7.43 4.38
CA TYR A 32 1.63 7.01 5.21
C TYR A 32 2.57 6.06 4.47
N TYR A 33 2.04 5.04 3.78
CA TYR A 33 2.87 4.06 3.07
C TYR A 33 3.50 4.63 1.79
N SER A 34 2.86 5.62 1.13
CA SER A 34 3.49 6.35 0.03
C SER A 34 4.70 7.15 0.50
N ALA A 35 4.58 7.87 1.63
CA ALA A 35 5.69 8.60 2.23
C ALA A 35 6.85 7.68 2.64
N ILE A 36 6.54 6.56 3.30
CA ILE A 36 7.56 5.59 3.72
C ILE A 36 8.27 5.00 2.49
N LEU A 37 7.55 4.66 1.43
CA LEU A 37 8.16 4.16 0.19
C LEU A 37 9.09 5.20 -0.44
N CYS A 38 8.67 6.46 -0.52
CA CYS A 38 9.50 7.55 -1.05
C CYS A 38 10.81 7.76 -0.27
N GLY A 39 10.82 7.46 1.03
CA GLY A 39 12.04 7.44 1.84
C GLY A 39 12.95 6.22 1.61
N VAL A 40 12.43 5.16 0.99
CA VAL A 40 13.14 3.90 0.70
C VAL A 40 13.68 3.89 -0.73
N VAL A 41 12.91 4.31 -1.74
CA VAL A 41 13.29 4.22 -3.16
C VAL A 41 14.56 5.02 -3.50
N GLY A 42 14.86 6.08 -2.75
CA GLY A 42 16.12 6.82 -2.87
C GLY A 42 17.36 6.08 -2.34
N LYS A 43 17.18 4.95 -1.65
CA LYS A 43 18.26 4.20 -0.96
C LYS A 43 18.56 2.87 -1.66
N GLN A 44 19.00 2.89 -2.93
CA GLN A 44 19.54 1.73 -3.72
C GLN A 44 19.27 0.34 -3.11
N ASN A 45 18.00 -0.06 -3.02
CA ASN A 45 17.59 -1.30 -2.37
C ASN A 45 16.41 -1.89 -3.12
N ASP A 46 16.57 -3.14 -3.56
CA ASP A 46 15.59 -3.80 -4.42
C ASP A 46 14.45 -4.45 -3.61
N ASN A 47 14.55 -4.49 -2.27
CA ASN A 47 13.53 -5.03 -1.39
C ASN A 47 12.82 -3.94 -0.58
N TYR A 48 11.92 -3.23 -1.27
CA TYR A 48 11.12 -2.16 -0.68
C TYR A 48 10.28 -2.64 0.50
N ALA A 49 9.56 -3.76 0.36
CA ALA A 49 8.67 -4.26 1.42
C ALA A 49 9.42 -4.59 2.73
N ALA A 50 10.61 -5.19 2.65
CA ALA A 50 11.43 -5.44 3.85
C ALA A 50 11.93 -4.14 4.49
N SER A 51 12.34 -3.17 3.66
CA SER A 51 12.82 -1.86 4.14
C SER A 51 11.72 -1.07 4.84
N MET A 52 10.53 -1.01 4.23
CA MET A 52 9.36 -0.36 4.82
C MET A 52 8.98 -1.02 6.15
N ARG A 53 8.96 -2.36 6.20
CA ARG A 53 8.72 -3.10 7.45
C ARG A 53 9.74 -2.75 8.52
N ASN A 54 11.03 -2.74 8.18
CA ASN A 54 12.09 -2.41 9.14
C ASN A 54 11.98 -0.98 9.67
N ILE A 55 11.59 -0.02 8.82
CA ILE A 55 11.37 1.37 9.26
C ILE A 55 10.17 1.45 10.22
N ILE A 56 9.05 0.84 9.84
CA ILE A 56 7.80 0.92 10.61
C ILE A 56 7.94 0.15 11.93
N GLU A 57 8.33 -1.11 11.86
CA GLU A 57 8.39 -1.98 13.03
C GLU A 57 9.64 -1.75 13.88
N GLY A 58 10.76 -1.34 13.26
CA GLY A 58 11.98 -0.96 13.99
C GLY A 58 11.84 0.32 14.80
N SER A 59 10.84 1.16 14.49
CA SER A 59 10.49 2.32 15.33
C SER A 59 9.77 1.94 16.64
N ASN A 60 9.29 0.69 16.76
CA ASN A 60 8.65 0.20 17.98
C ASN A 60 9.71 -0.08 19.07
N ASN A 61 9.97 0.90 19.92
CA ASN A 61 10.76 0.68 21.14
C ASN A 61 9.93 -0.09 22.21
N GLU A 62 10.59 -0.72 23.18
CA GLU A 62 9.95 -1.52 24.25
C GLU A 62 8.93 -0.72 25.07
N TYR A 63 9.10 0.60 25.16
CA TYR A 63 8.23 1.54 25.86
C TYR A 63 7.23 2.28 24.95
N ALA A 64 7.12 1.91 23.67
CA ALA A 64 6.18 2.56 22.75
C ALA A 64 4.74 2.31 23.20
N LEU A 65 4.03 3.39 23.57
CA LEU A 65 2.64 3.34 24.03
C LEU A 65 1.70 2.72 22.98
N GLN A 66 2.02 2.92 21.70
CA GLN A 66 1.34 2.28 20.58
C GLN A 66 2.40 1.65 19.66
N ARG A 67 2.28 0.35 19.43
CA ARG A 67 3.10 -0.36 18.45
C ARG A 67 2.41 -0.31 17.10
N ILE A 68 3.11 0.18 16.09
CA ILE A 68 2.60 0.21 14.71
C ILE A 68 3.02 -1.10 14.06
N ARG A 69 2.06 -1.83 13.49
CA ARG A 69 2.32 -3.08 12.76
C ARG A 69 2.37 -2.82 11.27
N PHE A 70 3.23 -3.55 10.57
CA PHE A 70 3.32 -3.46 9.13
C PHE A 70 2.04 -3.96 8.46
N ASN A 71 1.36 -3.07 7.75
CA ASN A 71 0.23 -3.33 6.88
C ASN A 71 0.76 -3.71 5.49
N ARG A 72 0.75 -5.02 5.20
CA ARG A 72 1.26 -5.56 3.93
C ARG A 72 0.49 -5.02 2.72
N ILE A 73 -0.83 -4.90 2.80
CA ILE A 73 -1.66 -4.50 1.66
C ILE A 73 -1.39 -3.03 1.30
N ALA A 74 -1.25 -2.17 2.30
CA ALA A 74 -0.88 -0.76 2.09
C ALA A 74 0.49 -0.64 1.41
N ALA A 75 1.49 -1.39 1.90
CA ALA A 75 2.83 -1.40 1.31
C ALA A 75 2.83 -1.92 -0.13
N GLU A 76 2.14 -3.03 -0.40
CA GLU A 76 2.05 -3.60 -1.74
C GLU A 76 1.37 -2.64 -2.73
N ARG A 77 0.36 -1.88 -2.29
CA ARG A 77 -0.26 -0.85 -3.13
C ARG A 77 0.72 0.26 -3.51
N ALA A 78 1.44 0.80 -2.53
CA ALA A 78 2.44 1.83 -2.79
C ALA A 78 3.54 1.30 -3.73
N ILE A 79 4.02 0.07 -3.50
CA ILE A 79 5.04 -0.56 -4.34
C ILE A 79 4.51 -0.78 -5.76
N ASN A 80 3.30 -1.32 -5.93
CA ASN A 80 2.73 -1.51 -7.26
C ASN A 80 2.53 -0.18 -7.99
N ALA A 81 2.08 0.87 -7.28
CA ALA A 81 1.98 2.21 -7.85
C ALA A 81 3.34 2.79 -8.24
N TRP A 82 4.40 2.48 -7.49
CA TRP A 82 5.76 2.83 -7.90
C TRP A 82 6.19 2.04 -9.13
N GLU A 83 5.93 0.74 -9.17
CA GLU A 83 6.39 -0.11 -10.27
C GLU A 83 5.75 0.20 -11.61
N THR A 84 4.52 0.74 -11.63
CA THR A 84 3.83 1.19 -12.84
C THR A 84 4.44 2.45 -13.46
N LEU A 85 5.26 3.19 -12.72
CA LEU A 85 5.93 4.39 -13.22
C LEU A 85 7.03 4.05 -14.23
N PRO A 86 7.21 4.85 -15.30
CA PRO A 86 8.37 4.73 -16.19
C PRO A 86 9.69 4.99 -15.44
N ASP A 87 10.78 4.34 -15.87
CA ASP A 87 12.10 4.49 -15.23
C ASP A 87 12.60 5.94 -15.19
N ALA A 88 12.31 6.73 -16.23
CA ALA A 88 12.63 8.15 -16.26
C ALA A 88 11.94 8.93 -15.13
N GLU A 89 10.68 8.60 -14.84
CA GLU A 89 9.90 9.22 -13.77
C GLU A 89 10.38 8.71 -12.40
N LYS A 90 10.62 7.40 -12.25
CA LYS A 90 11.22 6.81 -11.04
C LYS A 90 12.53 7.50 -10.67
N SER A 91 13.44 7.73 -11.62
CA SER A 91 14.72 8.39 -11.34
C SER A 91 14.57 9.83 -10.85
N THR A 92 13.58 10.55 -11.35
CA THR A 92 13.29 11.94 -10.95
C THR A 92 12.65 11.97 -9.56
N LEU A 93 11.63 11.13 -9.33
CA LEU A 93 10.90 11.07 -8.07
C LEU A 93 11.75 10.48 -6.93
N ALA A 94 12.69 9.58 -7.22
CA ALA A 94 13.61 9.07 -6.21
C ALA A 94 14.52 10.16 -5.59
N GLN A 95 14.68 11.30 -6.26
CA GLN A 95 15.47 12.44 -5.78
C GLN A 95 14.65 13.50 -5.05
N ASP A 96 13.32 13.50 -5.23
CA ASP A 96 12.39 14.44 -4.60
C ASP A 96 11.29 13.69 -3.86
N THR A 97 11.49 13.52 -2.56
CA THR A 97 10.56 12.80 -1.67
C THR A 97 9.16 13.41 -1.67
N ASN A 98 9.01 14.73 -1.78
CA ASN A 98 7.69 15.38 -1.77
C ASN A 98 6.96 15.13 -3.09
N ALA A 99 7.66 15.30 -4.23
CA ALA A 99 7.09 15.00 -5.54
C ALA A 99 6.70 13.51 -5.66
N CYS A 100 7.56 12.62 -5.14
CA CYS A 100 7.28 11.19 -5.07
C CYS A 100 5.99 10.90 -4.29
N GLN A 101 5.84 11.48 -3.10
CA GLN A 101 4.68 11.22 -2.25
C GLN A 101 3.39 11.70 -2.94
N HIS A 102 3.40 12.89 -3.54
CA HIS A 102 2.25 13.40 -4.28
C HIS A 102 1.87 12.51 -5.46
N ALA A 103 2.86 12.05 -6.24
CA ALA A 103 2.63 11.17 -7.39
C ALA A 103 2.04 9.82 -6.95
N LEU A 104 2.64 9.18 -5.94
CA LEU A 104 2.18 7.88 -5.45
C LEU A 104 0.81 7.95 -4.79
N THR A 105 0.52 9.00 -4.03
CA THR A 105 -0.79 9.18 -3.39
C THR A 105 -1.90 9.25 -4.44
N ALA A 106 -1.66 9.94 -5.55
CA ALA A 106 -2.63 10.01 -6.65
C ALA A 106 -2.89 8.64 -7.31
N LEU A 107 -1.85 7.79 -7.42
CA LEU A 107 -1.93 6.46 -8.01
C LEU A 107 -2.57 5.42 -7.08
N VAL A 108 -2.34 5.51 -5.77
CA VAL A 108 -2.86 4.55 -4.79
C VAL A 108 -4.36 4.75 -4.50
N VAL A 109 -4.85 5.99 -4.65
CA VAL A 109 -6.27 6.34 -4.45
C VAL A 109 -7.14 5.93 -5.66
N ASN A 110 -6.58 5.91 -6.87
CA ASN A 110 -7.22 5.41 -8.09
C ASN A 110 -6.49 4.14 -8.61
N PRO A 111 -6.58 3.01 -7.89
CA PRO A 111 -5.92 1.76 -8.28
C PRO A 111 -6.55 1.11 -9.51
#